data_AF-A0A2E4F8M9-F1
#
_entry.id   AF-A0A2E4F8M9-F1
#
_cell.length_a   1.000
_cell.length_b   1.000
_cell.length_c   1.000
_cell.angle_alpha   90.00
_cell.angle_beta   90.00
_cell.angle_gamma   90.00
#
_symmetry.space_group_name_H-M   'P 1'
#
loop_
_entity.id
_entity.type
_entity.pdbx_description
1 polymer ?
#
loop_
_entity_poly.entity_id
_entity_poly.type
_entity_poly.pdbx_seq_one_letter_code
_entity_poly.pdbx_strand_id
1 'polypeptide(L)'
;MNRAILLVCLLFGGTVDTQRAWASVPAPAPAPVDVGEPSRVERASAESLETDPRTTRLRIPPGRERLARKLLTDVGFLKDLEGGWHFDTIAIGHRQVTLELRPAAAPDDSPAPAGVHLDPAAVALPHERASKSFVLRPFATVDDPLVERHLKAAVESIVAHDKGGFYKEAPQAAVKEIRAPPQLGPELEQALSADWKLFHDWPYSDKLVALRHLKITGYVLLIWAALLAVFVLRRRGDYSVTKRVRATHLLPAGIQVLLFGYWALYWDGVPPQLQLIGLQLLFAYAFDALLGLTVFKKWTLSYGPIPITLSANLFVWFPGDHFYLSVIVIALALASKALIRKDGRHIFNPSAVGIAIVGALCLMFPTTFPYIDIAHQLNLAPNMLEVIFLLALLPQVRIPIVLVSVSALFTTYALAGSHTLLLPGPFWPAVFLALVLLATDPATIPKTGGGRVLFGVLLGLVTVAVSSTLEYNGMSDFYGKVLAIPVANYFVTHFDRFASSYGERAERWLGAQQNRYHVALWVLLVVVQTHTGVSKQGGFEAVWHRQLDTPHVVVRDSAATCDDNPVWCEPFSLVGELSLWVSDEKRTEP
;
A
#
# COMPACT_ATOMS: atom_id res chain seq x y z
N MET A 1 -14.50 -5.58 -20.43
CA MET A 1 -14.14 -4.16 -20.24
C MET A 1 -15.22 -3.18 -20.70
N ASN A 2 -15.64 -3.18 -21.98
CA ASN A 2 -16.54 -2.13 -22.53
C ASN A 2 -17.91 -1.98 -21.83
N ARG A 3 -18.42 -3.01 -21.14
CA ARG A 3 -19.69 -2.93 -20.36
C ARG A 3 -19.55 -2.27 -18.99
N ALA A 4 -18.35 -2.25 -18.40
CA ALA A 4 -18.10 -1.56 -17.13
C ALA A 4 -17.96 -0.04 -17.33
N ILE A 5 -17.33 0.36 -18.44
CA ILE A 5 -17.21 1.76 -18.88
C ILE A 5 -18.59 2.35 -19.19
N LEU A 6 -19.47 1.57 -19.85
CA LEU A 6 -20.85 2.00 -20.12
C LEU A 6 -21.67 2.26 -18.84
N LEU A 7 -21.41 1.51 -17.77
CA LEU A 7 -22.09 1.68 -16.48
C LEU A 7 -21.65 2.96 -15.76
N VAL A 8 -20.38 3.36 -15.93
CA VAL A 8 -19.84 4.62 -15.37
C VAL A 8 -20.34 5.82 -16.17
N CYS A 9 -20.35 5.75 -17.51
CA CYS A 9 -20.84 6.85 -18.36
C CYS A 9 -22.35 7.08 -18.23
N LEU A 10 -23.16 6.03 -18.04
CA LEU A 10 -24.60 6.16 -17.82
C LEU A 10 -24.96 6.80 -16.46
N LEU A 11 -24.06 6.79 -15.47
CA LEU A 11 -24.27 7.42 -14.17
C LEU A 11 -23.97 8.93 -14.15
N PHE A 12 -23.28 9.47 -15.17
CA PHE A 12 -22.84 10.87 -15.20
C PHE A 12 -23.41 11.73 -16.35
N GLY A 13 -24.37 11.22 -17.13
CA GLY A 13 -25.34 12.05 -17.85
C GLY A 13 -24.81 13.13 -18.81
N GLY A 14 -23.91 12.78 -19.73
CA GLY A 14 -23.44 13.70 -20.78
C GLY A 14 -23.37 13.05 -22.16
N THR A 15 -24.14 13.57 -23.12
CA THR A 15 -24.00 13.28 -24.56
C THR A 15 -23.11 14.35 -25.19
N VAL A 16 -21.98 13.99 -25.78
CA VAL A 16 -21.16 14.93 -26.56
C VAL A 16 -20.92 14.38 -27.97
N ASP A 17 -21.22 15.24 -28.92
CA ASP A 17 -21.24 15.06 -30.37
C ASP A 17 -19.82 15.16 -30.95
N THR A 18 -19.36 14.09 -31.61
CA THR A 18 -18.01 13.96 -32.15
C THR A 18 -18.01 14.27 -33.65
N GLN A 19 -17.76 15.51 -34.06
CA GLN A 19 -17.30 15.79 -35.42
C GLN A 19 -16.69 17.19 -35.58
N ARG A 20 -15.48 17.21 -36.15
CA ARG A 20 -14.70 18.35 -36.69
C ARG A 20 -13.68 19.00 -35.75
N ALA A 21 -12.42 18.55 -35.86
CA ALA A 21 -11.28 19.40 -36.20
C ALA A 21 -10.01 18.55 -36.28
N TRP A 22 -9.70 18.03 -37.47
CA TRP A 22 -8.37 17.52 -37.83
C TRP A 22 -7.95 18.24 -39.11
N ALA A 23 -6.91 19.06 -39.03
CA ALA A 23 -6.17 19.54 -40.20
C ALA A 23 -4.75 19.97 -39.80
N SER A 24 -3.80 19.08 -40.11
CA SER A 24 -2.47 19.32 -40.71
C SER A 24 -1.45 20.29 -40.07
N VAL A 25 -0.26 19.78 -39.69
CA VAL A 25 1.09 20.29 -40.07
C VAL A 25 2.14 19.15 -39.93
N PRO A 26 3.13 18.97 -40.85
CA PRO A 26 4.13 17.90 -40.82
C PRO A 26 5.48 18.26 -40.13
N ALA A 27 6.27 17.21 -39.87
CA ALA A 27 7.51 17.08 -39.07
C ALA A 27 8.75 17.91 -39.49
N PRO A 28 9.85 17.83 -38.70
CA PRO A 28 10.99 17.01 -39.18
C PRO A 28 11.63 16.10 -38.11
N ALA A 29 12.18 14.97 -38.57
CA ALA A 29 12.90 13.97 -37.77
C ALA A 29 14.35 14.41 -37.44
N PRO A 30 14.89 14.10 -36.24
CA PRO A 30 16.32 14.11 -35.98
C PRO A 30 16.95 12.72 -36.21
N ALA A 31 18.21 12.74 -36.62
CA ALA A 31 19.02 11.58 -36.99
C ALA A 31 19.38 10.67 -35.79
N PRO A 32 19.74 9.39 -36.02
CA PRO A 32 20.09 8.45 -34.95
C PRO A 32 21.39 8.87 -34.26
N VAL A 33 21.36 8.93 -32.93
CA VAL A 33 22.56 9.05 -32.09
C VAL A 33 23.03 7.64 -31.72
N ASP A 34 24.28 7.35 -32.02
CA ASP A 34 24.97 6.09 -31.75
C ASP A 34 25.31 6.00 -30.26
N VAL A 35 24.59 5.16 -29.51
CA VAL A 35 24.86 4.91 -28.09
C VAL A 35 25.85 3.76 -28.01
N GLY A 36 27.11 4.09 -27.74
CA GLY A 36 28.21 3.13 -27.65
C GLY A 36 27.99 2.06 -26.57
N GLU A 37 28.46 0.84 -26.86
CA GLU A 37 28.37 -0.31 -25.95
C GLU A 37 29.02 -0.03 -24.58
N PRO A 38 28.45 -0.57 -23.48
CA PRO A 38 29.05 -0.48 -22.15
C PRO A 38 30.40 -1.19 -22.10
N SER A 39 31.31 -0.60 -21.31
CA SER A 39 32.71 -0.99 -21.27
C SER A 39 32.91 -2.41 -20.74
N ARG A 40 33.97 -3.08 -21.20
CA ARG A 40 34.32 -4.47 -20.84
C ARG A 40 34.56 -4.67 -19.33
N VAL A 41 34.79 -3.58 -18.58
CA VAL A 41 35.04 -3.59 -17.14
C VAL A 41 33.74 -3.67 -16.34
N GLU A 42 32.67 -2.99 -16.78
CA GLU A 42 31.36 -3.02 -16.12
C GLU A 42 30.70 -4.40 -16.21
N ARG A 43 30.84 -5.10 -17.34
CA ARG A 43 30.35 -6.48 -17.49
C ARG A 43 31.09 -7.45 -16.56
N ALA A 44 32.41 -7.29 -16.41
CA ALA A 44 33.22 -8.19 -15.59
C ALA A 44 32.93 -8.06 -14.08
N SER A 45 32.62 -6.86 -13.58
CA SER A 45 32.27 -6.64 -12.17
C SER A 45 30.89 -7.18 -11.79
N ALA A 46 29.90 -7.05 -12.68
CA ALA A 46 28.57 -7.62 -12.46
C ALA A 46 28.60 -9.16 -12.46
N GLU A 47 29.34 -9.77 -13.40
CA GLU A 47 29.45 -11.22 -13.56
C GLU A 47 30.27 -11.90 -12.43
N SER A 48 31.25 -11.20 -11.85
CA SER A 48 32.02 -11.72 -10.69
C SER A 48 31.23 -11.71 -9.37
N LEU A 49 30.25 -10.80 -9.21
CA LEU A 49 29.39 -10.71 -8.02
C LEU A 49 28.33 -11.82 -7.98
N GLU A 50 27.88 -12.31 -9.13
CA GLU A 50 26.92 -13.41 -9.21
C GLU A 50 27.54 -14.78 -8.88
N THR A 51 28.85 -14.94 -9.13
CA THR A 51 29.56 -16.21 -9.04
C THR A 51 30.38 -16.42 -7.75
N ASP A 52 30.63 -15.38 -6.93
CA ASP A 52 31.40 -15.52 -5.68
C ASP A 52 30.56 -16.18 -4.55
N PRO A 53 30.95 -17.38 -4.06
CA PRO A 53 30.24 -18.10 -3.00
C PRO A 53 30.11 -17.33 -1.68
N ARG A 54 31.00 -16.37 -1.42
CA ARG A 54 31.01 -15.56 -0.20
C ARG A 54 29.87 -14.55 -0.15
N THR A 55 29.28 -14.21 -1.29
CA THR A 55 28.22 -13.21 -1.37
C THR A 55 26.86 -13.75 -1.75
N THR A 56 26.75 -14.99 -2.25
CA THR A 56 25.48 -15.58 -2.73
C THR A 56 24.40 -15.59 -1.65
N ARG A 57 24.80 -15.51 -0.38
CA ARG A 57 23.93 -15.50 0.80
C ARG A 57 23.62 -14.11 1.34
N LEU A 58 24.30 -13.05 0.90
CA LEU A 58 24.10 -11.70 1.40
C LEU A 58 23.06 -10.98 0.53
N ARG A 59 22.01 -10.45 1.16
CA ARG A 59 20.99 -9.64 0.49
C ARG A 59 20.77 -8.33 1.22
N ILE A 60 20.47 -7.28 0.45
CA ILE A 60 20.00 -6.01 0.99
C ILE A 60 18.49 -6.15 1.22
N PRO A 61 17.99 -6.03 2.46
CA PRO A 61 16.55 -6.03 2.71
C PRO A 61 15.87 -4.82 2.04
N PRO A 62 14.60 -4.91 1.62
CA PRO A 62 13.86 -3.74 1.16
C PRO A 62 13.73 -2.68 2.27
N GLY A 63 13.58 -1.40 1.91
CA GLY A 63 13.40 -0.31 2.89
C GLY A 63 14.70 0.24 3.49
N ARG A 64 15.85 0.05 2.81
CA ARG A 64 17.18 0.47 3.29
C ARG A 64 17.63 1.83 2.77
N GLU A 65 16.78 2.54 2.02
CA GLU A 65 17.03 3.83 1.39
C GLU A 65 17.40 4.89 2.43
N ARG A 66 16.72 4.90 3.58
CA ARG A 66 17.03 5.82 4.68
C ARG A 66 18.40 5.57 5.31
N LEU A 67 18.83 4.31 5.38
CA LEU A 67 20.17 3.98 5.89
C LEU A 67 21.24 4.35 4.87
N ALA A 68 20.98 4.15 3.58
CA ALA A 68 21.87 4.58 2.51
C ALA A 68 22.05 6.11 2.51
N ARG A 69 20.95 6.90 2.65
CA ARG A 69 21.03 8.37 2.78
C ARG A 69 21.87 8.82 3.97
N LYS A 70 21.77 8.12 5.10
CA LYS A 70 22.58 8.43 6.31
C LYS A 70 24.08 8.21 6.10
N LEU A 71 24.51 7.44 5.11
CA LEU A 71 25.93 7.28 4.81
C LEU A 71 26.57 8.57 4.29
N LEU A 72 25.77 9.48 3.72
CA LEU A 72 26.20 10.78 3.21
C LEU A 72 25.89 11.92 4.19
N THR A 73 25.78 11.66 5.49
CA THR A 73 25.39 12.70 6.48
C THR A 73 26.34 13.89 6.50
N ASP A 74 27.65 13.69 6.34
CA ASP A 74 28.63 14.78 6.43
C ASP A 74 28.70 15.60 5.13
N VAL A 75 28.40 14.97 3.99
CA VAL A 75 28.42 15.62 2.67
C VAL A 75 27.06 16.28 2.37
N GLY A 76 25.98 15.62 2.75
CA GLY A 76 24.60 15.99 2.46
C GLY A 76 24.06 15.35 1.18
N PHE A 77 22.88 14.72 1.27
CA PHE A 77 22.13 14.25 0.12
C PHE A 77 21.20 15.37 -0.39
N LEU A 78 21.17 15.61 -1.70
CA LEU A 78 20.52 16.76 -2.36
C LEU A 78 21.05 18.13 -1.90
N LYS A 79 22.26 18.16 -1.36
CA LYS A 79 22.93 19.40 -0.96
C LYS A 79 23.87 19.84 -2.07
N ASP A 80 23.76 21.10 -2.48
CA ASP A 80 24.69 21.69 -3.44
C ASP A 80 26.11 21.70 -2.87
N LEU A 81 27.00 21.01 -3.58
CA LEU A 81 28.43 20.96 -3.36
C LEU A 81 29.13 21.98 -4.27
N GLU A 82 30.40 22.26 -3.95
CA GLU A 82 31.24 23.18 -4.72
C GLU A 82 31.28 22.79 -6.22
N GLY A 83 31.14 23.76 -7.10
CA GLY A 83 31.09 23.52 -8.55
C GLY A 83 29.71 23.11 -9.08
N GLY A 84 28.66 23.17 -8.24
CA GLY A 84 27.30 22.82 -8.65
C GLY A 84 27.13 21.32 -8.82
N TRP A 85 27.71 20.52 -7.92
CA TRP A 85 27.57 19.07 -7.89
C TRP A 85 26.68 18.65 -6.72
N HIS A 86 25.94 17.55 -6.81
CA HIS A 86 25.25 16.99 -5.66
C HIS A 86 25.00 15.48 -5.81
N PHE A 87 24.79 14.82 -4.67
CA PHE A 87 24.27 13.45 -4.64
C PHE A 87 22.75 13.48 -4.65
N ASP A 88 22.11 13.10 -5.74
CA ASP A 88 20.65 13.11 -5.91
C ASP A 88 20.00 11.72 -5.94
N THR A 89 20.79 10.70 -6.27
CA THR A 89 20.27 9.36 -6.58
C THR A 89 20.98 8.29 -5.76
N ILE A 90 20.17 7.38 -5.20
CA ILE A 90 20.62 6.15 -4.54
C ILE A 90 19.95 4.98 -5.24
N ALA A 91 20.69 4.25 -6.06
CA ALA A 91 20.21 3.02 -6.67
C ALA A 91 20.52 1.85 -5.73
N ILE A 92 19.49 1.19 -5.20
CA ILE A 92 19.64 -0.02 -4.38
C ILE A 92 19.27 -1.24 -5.23
N GLY A 93 20.28 -1.96 -5.69
CA GLY A 93 20.10 -3.27 -6.31
C GLY A 93 19.98 -4.38 -5.26
N HIS A 94 19.83 -5.63 -5.71
CA HIS A 94 19.71 -6.77 -4.80
C HIS A 94 20.93 -6.96 -3.86
N ARG A 95 22.12 -6.51 -4.29
CA ARG A 95 23.40 -6.76 -3.60
C ARG A 95 24.37 -5.58 -3.61
N GLN A 96 24.10 -4.55 -4.40
CA GLN A 96 24.93 -3.38 -4.56
C GLN A 96 24.08 -2.13 -4.29
N VAL A 97 24.70 -1.12 -3.67
CA VAL A 97 24.15 0.23 -3.61
C VAL A 97 25.06 1.15 -4.41
N THR A 98 24.48 1.99 -5.26
CA THR A 98 25.21 3.01 -6.00
C THR A 98 24.75 4.39 -5.52
N LEU A 99 25.71 5.21 -5.10
CA LEU A 99 25.51 6.61 -4.77
C LEU A 99 26.01 7.44 -5.94
N GLU A 100 25.11 8.14 -6.62
CA GLU A 100 25.42 8.87 -7.84
C GLU A 100 25.69 10.35 -7.55
N LEU A 101 26.76 10.89 -8.14
CA LEU A 101 27.17 12.28 -8.04
C LEU A 101 26.96 12.95 -9.40
N ARG A 102 26.15 14.01 -9.44
CA ARG A 102 25.76 14.66 -10.69
C ARG A 102 25.93 16.18 -10.62
N PRO A 103 26.21 16.85 -11.75
CA PRO A 103 26.09 18.30 -11.84
C PRO A 103 24.62 18.71 -11.66
N ALA A 104 24.35 19.79 -10.95
CA ALA A 104 23.01 20.29 -10.68
C ALA A 104 22.25 20.77 -11.93
N ALA A 105 22.97 20.96 -13.04
CA ALA A 105 22.41 21.28 -14.35
C ALA A 105 22.31 20.06 -15.29
N ALA A 106 22.72 18.86 -14.84
CA ALA A 106 22.63 17.66 -15.65
C ALA A 106 21.18 17.14 -15.67
N PRO A 107 20.69 16.66 -16.83
CA PRO A 107 19.40 15.98 -16.90
C PRO A 107 19.40 14.71 -16.05
N ASP A 108 18.27 14.42 -15.39
CA ASP A 108 18.10 13.29 -14.46
C ASP A 108 18.35 11.91 -15.10
N ASP A 109 18.40 11.81 -16.43
CA ASP A 109 18.62 10.55 -17.15
C ASP A 109 20.04 10.38 -17.71
N SER A 110 20.93 11.36 -17.49
CA SER A 110 22.33 11.21 -17.86
C SER A 110 23.03 10.23 -16.92
N PRO A 111 23.80 9.23 -17.44
CA PRO A 111 24.57 8.34 -16.59
C PRO A 111 25.47 9.17 -15.70
N ALA A 112 25.39 8.92 -14.39
CA ALA A 112 26.12 9.74 -13.43
C ALA A 112 27.61 9.74 -13.81
N PRO A 113 28.20 10.92 -14.07
CA PRO A 113 29.60 11.00 -14.48
C PRO A 113 30.54 10.61 -13.35
N ALA A 114 30.03 10.48 -12.12
CA ALA A 114 30.77 10.04 -10.97
C ALA A 114 29.85 9.42 -9.91
N GLY A 115 30.43 8.64 -9.00
CA GLY A 115 29.70 8.07 -7.89
C GLY A 115 30.53 7.11 -7.05
N VAL A 116 29.87 6.40 -6.15
CA VAL A 116 30.50 5.36 -5.32
C VAL A 116 29.65 4.10 -5.38
N HIS A 117 30.24 3.00 -5.87
CA HIS A 117 29.67 1.68 -5.72
C HIS A 117 29.98 1.11 -4.34
N LEU A 118 28.93 0.62 -3.69
CA LEU A 118 28.97 0.00 -2.37
C LEU A 118 28.61 -1.47 -2.53
N ASP A 119 29.63 -2.31 -2.57
CA ASP A 119 29.50 -3.77 -2.62
C ASP A 119 29.69 -4.36 -1.22
N PRO A 120 29.29 -5.62 -0.95
CA PRO A 120 29.47 -6.20 0.37
C PRO A 120 30.95 -6.19 0.80
N ALA A 121 31.25 -5.79 2.04
CA ALA A 121 32.63 -5.79 2.56
C ALA A 121 33.31 -7.18 2.45
N ALA A 122 32.52 -8.26 2.38
CA ALA A 122 33.01 -9.62 2.18
C ALA A 122 33.74 -9.86 0.85
N VAL A 123 33.59 -8.98 -0.15
CA VAL A 123 34.33 -9.04 -1.44
C VAL A 123 35.46 -8.03 -1.54
N ALA A 124 35.84 -7.38 -0.43
CA ALA A 124 36.95 -6.45 -0.42
C ALA A 124 38.27 -7.18 -0.74
N LEU A 125 39.04 -6.63 -1.69
CA LEU A 125 40.44 -7.01 -1.90
C LEU A 125 41.33 -6.37 -0.82
N PRO A 126 42.53 -6.92 -0.53
CA PRO A 126 43.38 -6.45 0.57
C PRO A 126 43.81 -4.97 0.51
N HIS A 127 43.69 -4.33 -0.64
CA HIS A 127 44.07 -2.94 -0.89
C HIS A 127 42.86 -2.01 -1.06
N GLU A 128 41.63 -2.55 -1.06
CA GLU A 128 40.43 -1.75 -1.23
C GLU A 128 39.99 -1.13 0.10
N ARG A 129 39.46 0.08 0.02
CA ARG A 129 38.91 0.77 1.19
C ARG A 129 37.53 0.21 1.51
N ALA A 130 37.34 -0.22 2.74
CA ALA A 130 36.08 -0.80 3.21
C ALA A 130 35.55 -0.09 4.46
N SER A 131 34.24 -0.02 4.56
CA SER A 131 33.49 0.31 5.77
C SER A 131 33.01 -0.99 6.45
N LYS A 132 32.14 -0.90 7.47
CA LYS A 132 31.67 -2.07 8.22
C LYS A 132 30.78 -3.02 7.40
N SER A 133 30.04 -2.47 6.45
CA SER A 133 29.10 -3.17 5.58
C SER A 133 29.58 -3.25 4.14
N PHE A 134 30.42 -2.31 3.69
CA PHE A 134 30.72 -2.15 2.27
C PHE A 134 32.21 -2.13 1.94
N VAL A 135 32.55 -2.59 0.74
CA VAL A 135 33.75 -2.12 0.03
C VAL A 135 33.36 -0.94 -0.84
N LEU A 136 34.19 0.09 -0.86
CA LEU A 136 33.90 1.40 -1.47
C LEU A 136 34.71 1.55 -2.75
N ARG A 137 34.02 1.60 -3.89
CA ARG A 137 34.63 1.75 -5.21
C ARG A 137 34.13 3.04 -5.86
N PRO A 138 34.82 4.18 -5.61
CA PRO A 138 34.51 5.41 -6.31
C PRO A 138 34.81 5.26 -7.80
N PHE A 139 33.95 5.81 -8.63
CA PHE A 139 34.12 5.87 -10.08
C PHE A 139 33.91 7.30 -10.56
N ALA A 140 34.62 7.69 -11.61
CA ALA A 140 34.44 8.95 -12.31
C ALA A 140 34.79 8.74 -13.79
N THR A 141 33.90 9.16 -14.68
CA THR A 141 34.10 9.21 -16.13
C THR A 141 34.52 10.60 -16.61
N VAL A 142 34.49 11.59 -15.71
CA VAL A 142 34.93 12.96 -15.94
C VAL A 142 36.20 13.24 -15.13
N ASP A 143 37.19 13.84 -15.79
CA ASP A 143 38.46 14.25 -15.18
C ASP A 143 38.32 15.67 -14.58
N ASP A 144 37.69 15.76 -13.40
CA ASP A 144 37.48 17.01 -12.65
C ASP A 144 38.03 16.88 -11.21
N PRO A 145 39.01 17.70 -10.80
CA PRO A 145 39.56 17.73 -9.43
C PRO A 145 38.54 18.06 -8.33
N LEU A 146 37.38 18.66 -8.66
CA LEU A 146 36.28 18.86 -7.72
C LEU A 146 35.51 17.56 -7.48
N VAL A 147 35.25 16.79 -8.53
CA VAL A 147 34.60 15.47 -8.43
C VAL A 147 35.42 14.53 -7.54
N GLU A 148 36.74 14.47 -7.73
CA GLU A 148 37.62 13.65 -6.90
C GLU A 148 37.54 14.03 -5.41
N ARG A 149 37.47 15.34 -5.10
CA ARG A 149 37.31 15.84 -3.73
C ARG A 149 35.95 15.44 -3.14
N HIS A 150 34.87 15.56 -3.91
CA HIS A 150 33.52 15.19 -3.46
C HIS A 150 33.40 13.69 -3.22
N LEU A 151 33.95 12.86 -4.11
CA LEU A 151 33.98 11.40 -3.94
C LEU A 151 34.81 11.01 -2.72
N LYS A 152 35.94 11.68 -2.46
CA LYS A 152 36.74 11.43 -1.26
C LYS A 152 35.98 11.78 0.02
N ALA A 153 35.29 12.92 0.05
CA ALA A 153 34.46 13.32 1.18
C ALA A 153 33.29 12.36 1.40
N ALA A 154 32.65 11.88 0.33
CA ALA A 154 31.59 10.88 0.38
C ALA A 154 32.11 9.56 0.96
N VAL A 155 33.25 9.06 0.48
CA VAL A 155 33.91 7.86 1.01
C VAL A 155 34.24 8.02 2.50
N GLU A 156 34.73 9.17 2.93
CA GLU A 156 35.00 9.45 4.35
C GLU A 156 33.71 9.46 5.20
N SER A 157 32.64 10.11 4.71
CA SER A 157 31.32 10.09 5.34
C SER A 157 30.77 8.67 5.46
N ILE A 158 30.85 7.86 4.40
CA ILE A 158 30.35 6.49 4.40
C ILE A 158 31.08 5.64 5.46
N VAL A 159 32.41 5.76 5.53
CA VAL A 159 33.21 5.05 6.56
C VAL A 159 32.83 5.50 7.97
N ALA A 160 32.58 6.80 8.19
CA ALA A 160 32.23 7.34 9.49
C ALA A 160 30.83 6.92 9.96
N HIS A 161 29.86 6.87 9.04
CA HIS A 161 28.43 6.68 9.36
C HIS A 161 27.92 5.25 9.15
N ASP A 162 28.67 4.38 8.48
CA ASP A 162 28.32 2.98 8.36
C ASP A 162 28.47 2.24 9.71
N LYS A 163 27.32 1.98 10.34
CA LYS A 163 27.22 1.27 11.62
C LYS A 163 27.22 -0.25 11.49
N GLY A 164 27.31 -0.81 10.28
CA GLY A 164 27.18 -2.24 10.05
C GLY A 164 25.72 -2.70 9.83
N GLY A 165 25.54 -3.97 9.46
CA GLY A 165 24.20 -4.59 9.40
C GLY A 165 23.34 -4.18 8.20
N PHE A 166 23.95 -3.64 7.14
CA PHE A 166 23.25 -3.31 5.91
C PHE A 166 22.78 -4.56 5.16
N TYR A 167 23.62 -5.60 5.14
CA TYR A 167 23.31 -6.91 4.56
C TYR A 167 22.74 -7.87 5.60
N LYS A 168 21.86 -8.79 5.17
CA LYS A 168 21.42 -9.95 5.95
C LYS A 168 21.79 -11.25 5.23
N GLU A 169 22.17 -12.26 6.00
CA GLU A 169 22.34 -13.62 5.48
C GLU A 169 20.97 -14.26 5.20
N ALA A 170 20.81 -14.80 3.99
CA ALA A 170 19.67 -15.62 3.61
C ALA A 170 19.80 -17.02 4.26
N PRO A 171 18.74 -17.55 4.91
CA PRO A 171 18.80 -18.87 5.55
C PRO A 171 19.03 -20.00 4.54
N GLN A 172 19.88 -20.97 4.91
CA GLN A 172 20.28 -22.14 4.10
C GLN A 172 19.11 -22.96 3.52
N ALA A 173 17.92 -22.88 4.11
CA ALA A 173 16.75 -23.66 3.70
C ALA A 173 16.06 -23.17 2.41
N ALA A 174 16.44 -22.00 1.88
CA ALA A 174 15.80 -21.40 0.70
C ALA A 174 16.41 -21.81 -0.65
N VAL A 175 17.45 -22.65 -0.66
CA VAL A 175 18.04 -23.23 -1.88
C VAL A 175 17.78 -24.74 -1.91
N LYS A 176 16.50 -25.12 -1.80
CA LYS A 176 16.05 -26.47 -2.16
C LYS A 176 15.48 -26.37 -3.57
N GLU A 177 16.03 -27.15 -4.48
CA GLU A 177 15.55 -27.31 -5.86
C GLU A 177 14.02 -27.34 -5.90
N ILE A 178 13.45 -26.36 -6.61
CA ILE A 178 12.04 -26.40 -7.02
C ILE A 178 11.93 -27.59 -7.98
N ARG A 179 11.47 -28.73 -7.47
CA ARG A 179 10.99 -29.82 -8.33
C ARG A 179 9.80 -29.28 -9.13
N ALA A 180 9.91 -29.39 -10.46
CA ALA A 180 8.79 -29.08 -11.35
C ALA A 180 7.52 -29.83 -10.89
N PRO A 181 6.35 -29.17 -10.92
CA PRO A 181 5.09 -29.81 -10.59
C PRO A 181 4.78 -30.97 -11.57
N PRO A 182 4.04 -32.01 -11.14
CA PRO A 182 3.69 -33.13 -12.00
C PRO A 182 2.87 -32.63 -13.20
N GLN A 183 3.29 -33.02 -14.40
CA GLN A 183 2.64 -32.65 -15.66
C GLN A 183 1.21 -33.21 -15.69
N LEU A 184 0.23 -32.31 -15.85
CA LEU A 184 -1.17 -32.64 -16.13
C LEU A 184 -1.30 -33.00 -17.62
N GLY A 185 -2.18 -33.96 -17.93
CA GLY A 185 -2.32 -34.49 -19.28
C GLY A 185 -2.73 -33.43 -20.32
N PRO A 186 -2.35 -33.62 -21.59
CA PRO A 186 -2.49 -32.63 -22.67
C PRO A 186 -3.95 -32.22 -22.93
N GLU A 187 -4.93 -33.09 -22.63
CA GLU A 187 -6.36 -32.79 -22.80
C GLU A 187 -6.89 -31.79 -21.77
N LEU A 188 -6.30 -31.72 -20.56
CA LEU A 188 -6.67 -30.74 -19.53
C LEU A 188 -5.92 -29.41 -19.74
N GLU A 189 -4.67 -29.47 -20.22
CA GLU A 189 -3.90 -28.27 -20.62
C GLU A 189 -4.58 -27.51 -21.77
N GLN A 190 -5.15 -28.20 -22.75
CA GLN A 190 -5.83 -27.53 -23.87
C GLN A 190 -7.16 -26.89 -23.46
N ALA A 191 -7.87 -27.46 -22.47
CA ALA A 191 -9.09 -26.88 -21.90
C ALA A 191 -8.80 -25.68 -20.96
N LEU A 192 -7.59 -25.57 -20.41
CA LEU A 192 -7.19 -24.53 -19.45
C LEU A 192 -6.30 -23.42 -20.04
N SER A 193 -5.66 -23.64 -21.19
CA SER A 193 -4.57 -22.79 -21.72
C SER A 193 -4.96 -21.48 -22.42
N ALA A 194 -6.23 -21.24 -22.75
CA ALA A 194 -6.63 -20.02 -23.44
C ALA A 194 -6.56 -18.76 -22.53
N ASP A 195 -6.63 -18.92 -21.21
CA ASP A 195 -6.62 -17.83 -20.23
C ASP A 195 -5.43 -17.90 -19.24
N TRP A 196 -4.64 -18.99 -19.24
CA TRP A 196 -3.72 -19.37 -18.16
C TRP A 196 -2.48 -18.48 -17.96
N LYS A 197 -1.98 -17.82 -19.01
CA LYS A 197 -0.74 -17.01 -18.93
C LYS A 197 -0.87 -15.76 -18.06
N LEU A 198 -2.07 -15.19 -17.92
CA LEU A 198 -2.32 -14.07 -17.00
C LEU A 198 -2.42 -14.53 -15.53
N PHE A 199 -2.54 -15.85 -15.30
CA PHE A 199 -2.93 -16.43 -14.00
C PHE A 199 -1.85 -17.25 -13.30
N HIS A 200 -0.86 -17.79 -14.02
CA HIS A 200 0.14 -18.66 -13.42
C HIS A 200 1.23 -17.90 -12.64
N ASP A 201 1.57 -16.68 -13.08
CA ASP A 201 2.67 -15.89 -12.52
C ASP A 201 2.22 -14.89 -11.43
N TRP A 202 0.96 -14.99 -10.96
CA TRP A 202 0.41 -14.03 -9.99
C TRP A 202 1.05 -14.18 -8.59
N PRO A 203 1.88 -13.23 -8.11
CA PRO A 203 2.71 -13.43 -6.91
C PRO A 203 1.90 -13.57 -5.61
N TYR A 204 0.66 -13.09 -5.60
CA TYR A 204 -0.10 -12.86 -4.37
C TYR A 204 -0.98 -14.06 -4.01
N SER A 205 -1.17 -15.00 -4.93
CA SER A 205 -1.57 -16.37 -4.61
C SER A 205 -1.47 -17.20 -5.88
N ASP A 206 -0.70 -18.28 -5.85
CA ASP A 206 -1.02 -19.39 -6.74
C ASP A 206 -2.48 -19.78 -6.43
N LYS A 207 -3.41 -19.52 -7.36
CA LYS A 207 -4.84 -19.74 -7.14
C LYS A 207 -5.09 -21.17 -6.66
N LEU A 208 -4.29 -22.13 -7.10
CA LEU A 208 -4.37 -23.53 -6.66
C LEU A 208 -4.06 -23.68 -5.17
N VAL A 209 -3.07 -22.93 -4.66
CA VAL A 209 -2.72 -22.88 -3.23
C VAL A 209 -3.83 -22.18 -2.43
N ALA A 210 -4.34 -21.05 -2.92
CA ALA A 210 -5.47 -20.37 -2.27
C ALA A 210 -6.72 -21.26 -2.21
N LEU A 211 -7.06 -21.94 -3.32
CA LEU A 211 -8.15 -22.91 -3.38
C LEU A 211 -7.92 -24.10 -2.44
N ARG A 212 -6.67 -24.57 -2.29
CA ARG A 212 -6.31 -25.62 -1.34
C ARG A 212 -6.56 -25.16 0.11
N HIS A 213 -6.13 -23.97 0.49
CA HIS A 213 -6.39 -23.40 1.81
C HIS A 213 -7.89 -23.19 2.06
N LEU A 214 -8.63 -22.71 1.06
CA LEU A 214 -10.09 -22.58 1.13
C LEU A 214 -10.78 -23.93 1.25
N LYS A 215 -10.27 -24.97 0.59
CA LYS A 215 -10.77 -26.35 0.72
C LYS A 215 -10.53 -26.89 2.13
N ILE A 216 -9.33 -26.70 2.68
CA ILE A 216 -9.00 -27.11 4.06
C ILE A 216 -9.91 -26.41 5.06
N THR A 217 -10.04 -25.09 4.96
CA THR A 217 -10.92 -24.31 5.84
C THR A 217 -12.40 -24.68 5.64
N GLY A 218 -12.81 -25.01 4.41
CA GLY A 218 -14.11 -25.60 4.10
C GLY A 218 -14.35 -26.92 4.84
N TYR A 219 -13.37 -27.83 4.88
CA TYR A 219 -13.48 -29.06 5.68
C TYR A 219 -13.62 -28.78 7.18
N VAL A 220 -12.87 -27.81 7.71
CA VAL A 220 -13.01 -27.38 9.12
C VAL A 220 -14.43 -26.87 9.39
N LEU A 221 -14.98 -26.04 8.51
CA LEU A 221 -16.36 -25.55 8.63
C LEU A 221 -17.39 -26.69 8.54
N LEU A 222 -17.18 -27.68 7.65
CA LEU A 222 -18.06 -28.85 7.53
C LEU A 222 -18.03 -29.71 8.80
N ILE A 223 -16.85 -29.94 9.38
CA ILE A 223 -16.71 -30.66 10.64
C ILE A 223 -17.45 -29.90 11.76
N TRP A 224 -17.25 -28.58 11.84
CA TRP A 224 -17.95 -27.74 12.82
C TRP A 224 -19.47 -27.79 12.62
N ALA A 225 -19.95 -27.70 11.37
CA ALA A 225 -21.37 -27.82 11.04
C ALA A 225 -21.95 -29.18 11.46
N ALA A 226 -21.23 -30.28 11.20
CA ALA A 226 -21.65 -31.63 11.60
C ALA A 226 -21.73 -31.77 13.13
N LEU A 227 -20.72 -31.30 13.85
CA LEU A 227 -20.71 -31.30 15.32
C LEU A 227 -21.86 -30.47 15.90
N LEU A 228 -22.11 -29.30 15.33
CA LEU A 228 -23.22 -28.43 15.72
C LEU A 228 -24.56 -29.12 15.45
N ALA A 229 -24.74 -29.77 14.30
CA ALA A 229 -25.95 -30.52 13.96
C ALA A 229 -26.22 -31.65 14.96
N VAL A 230 -25.18 -32.42 15.34
CA VAL A 230 -25.30 -33.45 16.39
C VAL A 230 -25.74 -32.84 17.72
N PHE A 231 -25.20 -31.67 18.09
CA PHE A 231 -25.57 -30.99 19.33
C PHE A 231 -27.00 -30.45 19.31
N VAL A 232 -27.45 -29.89 18.18
CA VAL A 232 -28.83 -29.45 17.93
C VAL A 232 -29.81 -30.62 18.04
N LEU A 233 -29.48 -31.76 17.45
CA LEU A 233 -30.32 -32.97 17.49
C LEU A 233 -30.39 -33.58 18.91
N ARG A 234 -29.29 -33.52 19.67
CA ARG A 234 -29.21 -34.10 21.03
C ARG A 234 -29.80 -33.21 22.11
N ARG A 235 -29.63 -31.89 21.99
CA ARG A 235 -30.15 -30.92 22.96
C ARG A 235 -31.27 -30.15 22.26
N ARG A 236 -32.53 -30.44 22.62
CA ARG A 236 -33.76 -29.73 22.18
C ARG A 236 -33.72 -28.23 22.54
N GLY A 237 -32.77 -27.50 21.99
CA GLY A 237 -32.63 -26.06 22.15
C GLY A 237 -33.30 -25.35 20.98
N ASP A 238 -33.87 -24.18 21.26
CA ASP A 238 -34.45 -23.35 20.21
C ASP A 238 -33.34 -22.65 19.43
N TYR A 239 -33.04 -23.18 18.24
CA TYR A 239 -32.18 -22.52 17.27
C TYR A 239 -33.02 -21.67 16.33
N SER A 240 -32.57 -20.45 16.04
CA SER A 240 -33.29 -19.56 15.11
C SER A 240 -32.39 -19.05 13.99
N VAL A 241 -32.90 -19.17 12.76
CA VAL A 241 -32.31 -18.55 11.58
C VAL A 241 -33.28 -17.47 11.11
N THR A 242 -32.80 -16.23 11.05
CA THR A 242 -33.62 -15.09 10.65
C THR A 242 -32.95 -14.34 9.51
N LYS A 243 -33.73 -13.73 8.62
CA LYS A 243 -33.21 -12.85 7.57
C LYS A 243 -33.40 -11.41 8.01
N ARG A 244 -32.32 -10.63 8.09
CA ARG A 244 -32.39 -9.19 8.37
C ARG A 244 -31.43 -8.45 7.47
N VAL A 245 -31.99 -7.96 6.37
CA VAL A 245 -31.29 -7.11 5.42
C VAL A 245 -31.38 -5.67 5.93
N ARG A 246 -30.25 -5.10 6.36
CA ARG A 246 -30.16 -3.68 6.74
C ARG A 246 -29.42 -2.90 5.67
N ALA A 247 -30.02 -1.81 5.20
CA ALA A 247 -29.37 -0.89 4.27
C ALA A 247 -28.08 -0.26 4.84
N THR A 248 -27.90 -0.25 6.16
CA THR A 248 -26.72 0.30 6.84
C THR A 248 -25.40 -0.35 6.44
N HIS A 249 -25.41 -1.57 5.89
CA HIS A 249 -24.21 -2.24 5.39
C HIS A 249 -24.00 -2.10 3.88
N LEU A 250 -25.03 -1.67 3.13
CA LEU A 250 -24.94 -1.50 1.68
C LEU A 250 -24.06 -0.31 1.31
N LEU A 251 -24.11 0.78 2.10
CA LEU A 251 -23.31 1.97 1.82
C LEU A 251 -21.79 1.68 1.95
N PRO A 252 -21.28 1.10 3.06
CA PRO A 252 -19.86 0.72 3.13
C PRO A 252 -19.44 -0.27 2.05
N ALA A 253 -20.26 -1.30 1.78
CA ALA A 253 -19.96 -2.28 0.74
C ALA A 253 -19.90 -1.64 -0.66
N GLY A 254 -20.84 -0.74 -0.98
CA GLY A 254 -20.85 -0.01 -2.25
C GLY A 254 -19.62 0.88 -2.42
N ILE A 255 -19.23 1.61 -1.38
CA ILE A 255 -17.99 2.42 -1.38
C ILE A 255 -16.78 1.54 -1.68
N GLN A 256 -16.65 0.40 -0.99
CA GLN A 256 -15.49 -0.49 -1.18
C GLN A 256 -15.49 -1.16 -2.56
N VAL A 257 -16.66 -1.54 -3.09
CA VAL A 257 -16.77 -2.06 -4.47
C VAL A 257 -16.35 -1.00 -5.49
N LEU A 258 -16.74 0.27 -5.30
CA LEU A 258 -16.29 1.36 -6.17
C LEU A 258 -14.78 1.59 -6.08
N LEU A 259 -14.20 1.50 -4.88
CA LEU A 259 -12.74 1.59 -4.69
C LEU A 259 -12.01 0.46 -5.43
N PHE A 260 -12.44 -0.79 -5.25
CA PHE A 260 -11.87 -1.91 -6.00
C PHE A 260 -12.06 -1.77 -7.51
N GLY A 261 -13.23 -1.28 -7.95
CA GLY A 261 -13.52 -1.07 -9.36
C GLY A 261 -12.59 -0.04 -9.99
N TYR A 262 -12.39 1.10 -9.30
CA TYR A 262 -11.44 2.13 -9.72
C TYR A 262 -10.01 1.63 -9.69
N TRP A 263 -9.61 0.93 -8.63
CA TRP A 263 -8.26 0.37 -8.50
C TRP A 263 -7.94 -0.64 -9.61
N ALA A 264 -8.91 -1.48 -9.98
CA ALA A 264 -8.76 -2.48 -11.04
C ALA A 264 -8.57 -1.89 -12.44
N LEU A 265 -8.83 -0.59 -12.64
CA LEU A 265 -8.51 0.08 -13.91
C LEU A 265 -7.01 0.33 -14.07
N TYR A 266 -6.27 0.45 -12.96
CA TYR A 266 -4.86 0.85 -12.95
C TYR A 266 -3.92 -0.25 -12.46
N TRP A 267 -4.47 -1.39 -12.03
CA TRP A 267 -3.64 -2.52 -11.62
C TRP A 267 -4.32 -3.86 -11.92
N ASP A 268 -3.63 -4.64 -12.76
CA ASP A 268 -4.06 -5.99 -13.17
C ASP A 268 -4.10 -7.01 -12.02
N GLY A 269 -3.59 -6.63 -10.85
CA GLY A 269 -3.68 -7.47 -9.66
C GLY A 269 -5.01 -7.53 -8.96
N VAL A 270 -5.86 -6.53 -9.17
CA VAL A 270 -7.16 -6.47 -8.49
C VAL A 270 -8.14 -7.52 -9.03
N PRO A 271 -8.31 -7.73 -10.36
CA PRO A 271 -9.23 -8.74 -10.89
C PRO A 271 -9.04 -10.17 -10.35
N PRO A 272 -7.83 -10.77 -10.32
CA PRO A 272 -7.64 -12.09 -9.72
C PRO A 272 -7.94 -12.09 -8.22
N GLN A 273 -7.59 -11.02 -7.49
CA GLN A 273 -7.92 -10.89 -6.08
C GLN A 273 -9.43 -10.82 -5.84
N LEU A 274 -10.21 -10.14 -6.69
CA LEU A 274 -11.68 -10.05 -6.56
C LEU A 274 -12.36 -11.43 -6.60
N GLN A 275 -11.80 -12.38 -7.36
CA GLN A 275 -12.29 -13.75 -7.37
C GLN A 275 -12.06 -14.44 -6.02
N LEU A 276 -10.87 -14.24 -5.43
CA LEU A 276 -10.53 -14.79 -4.11
C LEU A 276 -11.36 -14.15 -3.00
N ILE A 277 -11.62 -12.84 -3.09
CA ILE A 277 -12.56 -12.14 -2.21
C ILE A 277 -13.95 -12.78 -2.30
N GLY A 278 -14.41 -13.14 -3.50
CA GLY A 278 -15.65 -13.89 -3.68
C GLY A 278 -15.69 -15.20 -2.89
N LEU A 279 -14.60 -15.97 -2.90
CA LEU A 279 -14.50 -17.21 -2.13
C LEU A 279 -14.37 -16.95 -0.62
N GLN A 280 -13.62 -15.93 -0.23
CA GLN A 280 -13.51 -15.47 1.15
C GLN A 280 -14.86 -15.03 1.72
N LEU A 281 -15.74 -14.44 0.90
CA LEU A 281 -17.12 -14.10 1.31
C LEU A 281 -17.95 -15.36 1.61
N LEU A 282 -17.83 -16.41 0.79
CA LEU A 282 -18.50 -17.69 1.08
C LEU A 282 -18.04 -18.25 2.42
N PHE A 283 -16.72 -18.25 2.66
CA PHE A 283 -16.15 -18.60 3.96
C PHE A 283 -16.70 -17.71 5.08
N ALA A 284 -16.71 -16.39 4.90
CA ALA A 284 -17.15 -15.42 5.90
C ALA A 284 -18.60 -15.66 6.33
N TYR A 285 -19.48 -15.94 5.38
CA TYR A 285 -20.89 -16.25 5.66
C TYR A 285 -21.07 -17.58 6.39
N ALA A 286 -20.35 -18.63 5.98
CA ALA A 286 -20.40 -19.92 6.65
C ALA A 286 -19.86 -19.83 8.08
N PHE A 287 -18.73 -19.14 8.27
CA PHE A 287 -18.13 -18.91 9.57
C PHE A 287 -19.05 -18.08 10.49
N ASP A 288 -19.61 -16.96 10.00
CA ASP A 288 -20.56 -16.14 10.77
C ASP A 288 -21.82 -16.93 11.18
N ALA A 289 -22.33 -17.79 10.30
CA ALA A 289 -23.46 -18.66 10.60
C ALA A 289 -23.16 -19.66 11.71
N LEU A 290 -22.05 -20.40 11.58
CA LEU A 290 -21.66 -21.41 12.55
C LEU A 290 -21.30 -20.78 13.90
N LEU A 291 -20.58 -19.66 13.89
CA LEU A 291 -20.26 -18.93 15.11
C LEU A 291 -21.52 -18.42 15.79
N GLY A 292 -22.44 -17.80 15.06
CA GLY A 292 -23.71 -17.28 15.60
C GLY A 292 -24.58 -18.37 16.21
N LEU A 293 -24.73 -19.51 15.52
CA LEU A 293 -25.49 -20.65 16.04
C LEU A 293 -24.81 -21.31 17.23
N THR A 294 -23.47 -21.37 17.26
CA THR A 294 -22.72 -21.96 18.38
C THR A 294 -22.81 -21.09 19.63
N VAL A 295 -22.62 -19.78 19.49
CA VAL A 295 -22.53 -18.85 20.63
C VAL A 295 -23.89 -18.37 21.09
N PHE A 296 -24.77 -18.01 20.15
CA PHE A 296 -26.05 -17.36 20.45
C PHE A 296 -27.27 -18.23 20.18
N LYS A 297 -27.09 -19.45 19.64
CA LYS A 297 -28.19 -20.30 19.11
C LYS A 297 -29.05 -19.57 18.07
N LYS A 298 -28.51 -18.50 17.49
CA LYS A 298 -29.22 -17.65 16.55
C LYS A 298 -28.28 -17.14 15.50
N TRP A 299 -28.68 -17.28 14.25
CA TRP A 299 -28.01 -16.61 13.14
C TRP A 299 -28.96 -15.68 12.40
N THR A 300 -28.42 -14.56 11.96
CA THR A 300 -29.15 -13.57 11.19
C THR A 300 -28.45 -13.33 9.88
N LEU A 301 -29.01 -13.83 8.77
CA LEU A 301 -28.48 -13.56 7.44
C LEU A 301 -28.60 -12.05 7.16
N SER A 302 -27.43 -11.42 7.03
CA SER A 302 -27.29 -9.98 6.85
C SER A 302 -26.12 -9.66 5.92
N TYR A 303 -26.00 -8.41 5.48
CA TYR A 303 -24.84 -7.94 4.72
C TYR A 303 -23.60 -7.67 5.58
N GLY A 304 -23.61 -8.01 6.87
CA GLY A 304 -22.52 -7.70 7.80
C GLY A 304 -21.14 -8.29 7.42
N PRO A 305 -21.05 -9.53 6.90
CA PRO A 305 -19.76 -10.10 6.46
C PRO A 305 -19.13 -9.38 5.27
N ILE A 306 -19.94 -8.83 4.34
CA ILE A 306 -19.46 -8.20 3.10
C ILE A 306 -18.45 -7.07 3.36
N PRO A 307 -18.81 -6.00 4.09
CA PRO A 307 -17.90 -4.89 4.30
C PRO A 307 -16.69 -5.27 5.16
N ILE A 308 -16.79 -6.31 6.00
CA ILE A 308 -15.65 -6.81 6.79
C ILE A 308 -14.62 -7.46 5.87
N THR A 309 -15.06 -8.36 4.99
CA THR A 309 -14.18 -9.04 4.02
C THR A 309 -13.59 -8.06 3.02
N LEU A 310 -14.41 -7.17 2.44
CA LEU A 310 -13.93 -6.15 1.51
C LEU A 310 -12.95 -5.19 2.19
N SER A 311 -13.26 -4.73 3.42
CA SER A 311 -12.35 -3.87 4.17
C SER A 311 -11.02 -4.56 4.43
N ALA A 312 -11.00 -5.82 4.86
CA ALA A 312 -9.75 -6.54 5.11
C ALA A 312 -8.85 -6.57 3.87
N ASN A 313 -9.44 -6.80 2.70
CA ASN A 313 -8.72 -6.85 1.43
C ASN A 313 -8.37 -5.47 0.86
N LEU A 314 -8.87 -4.36 1.39
CA LEU A 314 -8.33 -3.04 1.03
C LEU A 314 -7.04 -2.72 1.77
N PHE A 315 -6.71 -3.48 2.82
CA PHE A 315 -5.57 -3.21 3.69
C PHE A 315 -4.50 -4.26 3.69
N VAL A 316 -4.76 -5.55 3.43
CA VAL A 316 -3.70 -6.57 3.49
C VAL A 316 -3.98 -7.75 2.59
N TRP A 317 -2.99 -8.12 1.77
CA TRP A 317 -2.96 -9.36 0.99
C TRP A 317 -1.78 -10.23 1.44
N PHE A 318 -1.93 -11.55 1.30
CA PHE A 318 -0.93 -12.52 1.72
C PHE A 318 -0.50 -13.38 0.54
N PRO A 319 0.81 -13.54 0.29
CA PRO A 319 1.32 -14.26 -0.87
C PRO A 319 1.06 -15.76 -0.79
N GLY A 320 0.85 -16.41 -1.94
CA GLY A 320 0.95 -17.86 -2.16
C GLY A 320 0.56 -18.74 -0.96
N ASP A 321 1.57 -19.40 -0.40
CA ASP A 321 1.48 -20.36 0.71
C ASP A 321 0.94 -19.77 2.02
N HIS A 322 0.88 -18.44 2.13
CA HIS A 322 0.38 -17.73 3.30
C HIS A 322 -1.05 -17.21 3.14
N PHE A 323 -1.74 -17.55 2.03
CA PHE A 323 -3.13 -17.15 1.81
C PHE A 323 -4.06 -17.53 2.98
N TYR A 324 -3.77 -18.60 3.73
CA TYR A 324 -4.55 -18.97 4.91
C TYR A 324 -4.64 -17.85 5.97
N LEU A 325 -3.65 -16.95 6.03
CA LEU A 325 -3.68 -15.77 6.89
C LEU A 325 -4.83 -14.82 6.54
N SER A 326 -5.20 -14.69 5.25
CA SER A 326 -6.36 -13.89 4.84
C SER A 326 -7.67 -14.43 5.43
N VAL A 327 -7.81 -15.76 5.47
CA VAL A 327 -8.96 -16.45 6.05
C VAL A 327 -8.97 -16.28 7.58
N ILE A 328 -7.79 -16.32 8.21
CA ILE A 328 -7.63 -16.05 9.65
C ILE A 328 -8.02 -14.61 9.98
N VAL A 329 -7.58 -13.61 9.20
CA VAL A 329 -7.98 -12.20 9.37
C VAL A 329 -9.51 -12.08 9.39
N ILE A 330 -10.20 -12.70 8.43
CA ILE A 330 -11.67 -12.68 8.35
C ILE A 330 -12.31 -13.38 9.54
N ALA A 331 -11.80 -14.56 9.91
CA ALA A 331 -12.30 -15.32 11.05
C ALA A 331 -12.16 -14.52 12.36
N LEU A 332 -11.00 -13.92 12.60
CA LEU A 332 -10.74 -13.06 13.77
C LEU A 332 -11.60 -11.80 13.75
N ALA A 333 -11.80 -11.18 12.58
CA ALA A 333 -12.68 -10.04 12.44
C ALA A 333 -14.13 -10.38 12.83
N LEU A 334 -14.69 -11.45 12.27
CA LEU A 334 -16.05 -11.91 12.61
C LEU A 334 -16.16 -12.36 14.07
N ALA A 335 -15.15 -13.07 14.57
CA ALA A 335 -15.08 -13.49 15.97
C ALA A 335 -15.04 -12.31 16.93
N SER A 336 -14.22 -11.29 16.66
CA SER A 336 -14.14 -10.08 17.49
C SER A 336 -15.49 -9.36 17.57
N LYS A 337 -16.20 -9.24 16.45
CA LYS A 337 -17.55 -8.67 16.39
C LYS A 337 -18.56 -9.44 17.24
N ALA A 338 -18.48 -10.76 17.23
CA ALA A 338 -19.39 -11.63 17.96
C ALA A 338 -19.06 -11.69 19.45
N LEU A 339 -17.78 -11.85 19.81
CA LEU A 339 -17.34 -12.21 21.15
C LEU A 339 -16.93 -11.01 22.00
N ILE A 340 -16.40 -9.94 21.39
CA ILE A 340 -15.87 -8.78 22.12
C ILE A 340 -16.92 -7.66 22.10
N ARG A 341 -17.83 -7.72 23.08
CA ARG A 341 -18.99 -6.83 23.15
C ARG A 341 -19.13 -6.17 24.52
N LYS A 342 -19.62 -4.93 24.51
CA LYS A 342 -20.05 -4.17 25.69
C LYS A 342 -21.47 -3.68 25.43
N ASP A 343 -22.36 -3.86 26.40
CA ASP A 343 -23.78 -3.49 26.30
C ASP A 343 -24.46 -4.03 25.03
N GLY A 344 -24.11 -5.27 24.65
CA GLY A 344 -24.65 -5.93 23.46
C GLY A 344 -24.16 -5.34 22.13
N ARG A 345 -23.12 -4.52 22.10
CA ARG A 345 -22.51 -3.97 20.86
C ARG A 345 -21.02 -4.28 20.80
N HIS A 346 -20.47 -4.47 19.61
CA HIS A 346 -19.03 -4.64 19.46
C HIS A 346 -18.34 -3.30 19.73
N ILE A 347 -17.17 -3.36 20.36
CA ILE A 347 -16.42 -2.17 20.77
C ILE A 347 -15.40 -1.78 19.70
N PHE A 348 -14.81 -2.77 19.05
CA PHE A 348 -13.73 -2.60 18.09
C PHE A 348 -14.24 -2.71 16.66
N ASN A 349 -13.59 -1.98 15.74
CA ASN A 349 -13.81 -2.20 14.31
C ASN A 349 -13.39 -3.64 13.96
N PRO A 350 -14.31 -4.49 13.48
CA PRO A 350 -14.03 -5.90 13.27
C PRO A 350 -12.85 -6.17 12.33
N SER A 351 -12.84 -5.53 11.16
CA SER A 351 -11.75 -5.68 10.18
C SER A 351 -10.42 -5.18 10.75
N ALA A 352 -10.42 -4.04 11.44
CA ALA A 352 -9.19 -3.49 12.02
C ALA A 352 -8.58 -4.43 13.07
N VAL A 353 -9.39 -5.11 13.89
CA VAL A 353 -8.90 -6.12 14.85
C VAL A 353 -8.29 -7.31 14.14
N GLY A 354 -8.99 -7.86 13.14
CA GLY A 354 -8.48 -9.00 12.36
C GLY A 354 -7.13 -8.69 11.73
N ILE A 355 -7.02 -7.53 11.07
CA ILE A 355 -5.77 -7.07 10.45
C ILE A 355 -4.70 -6.80 11.51
N ALA A 356 -5.03 -6.13 12.62
CA ALA A 356 -4.07 -5.76 13.65
C ALA A 356 -3.45 -6.99 14.33
N ILE A 357 -4.24 -8.03 14.63
CA ILE A 357 -3.72 -9.26 15.26
C ILE A 357 -2.77 -9.98 14.30
N VAL A 358 -3.18 -10.21 13.06
CA VAL A 358 -2.33 -10.91 12.08
C VAL A 358 -1.12 -10.05 11.70
N GLY A 359 -1.30 -8.74 11.55
CA GLY A 359 -0.22 -7.79 11.31
C GLY A 359 0.81 -7.76 12.42
N ALA A 360 0.38 -7.80 13.69
CA ALA A 360 1.30 -7.93 14.82
C ALA A 360 2.11 -9.24 14.76
N LEU A 361 1.49 -10.37 14.39
CA LEU A 361 2.20 -11.63 14.17
C LEU A 361 3.20 -11.54 13.01
N CYS A 362 2.82 -10.91 11.90
CA CYS A 362 3.71 -10.64 10.77
C CYS A 362 4.93 -9.78 11.17
N LEU A 363 4.72 -8.78 12.02
CA LEU A 363 5.81 -7.92 12.52
C LEU A 363 6.70 -8.64 13.53
N MET A 364 6.14 -9.46 14.42
CA MET A 364 6.90 -10.19 15.42
C MET A 364 7.66 -11.38 14.83
N PHE A 365 7.11 -12.03 13.80
CA PHE A 365 7.67 -13.24 13.19
C PHE A 365 7.70 -13.15 11.66
N PRO A 366 8.44 -12.18 11.07
CA PRO A 366 8.39 -11.88 9.64
C PRO A 366 8.88 -13.02 8.74
N THR A 367 9.71 -13.92 9.26
CA THR A 367 10.16 -15.12 8.52
C THR A 367 9.10 -16.23 8.48
N THR A 368 8.19 -16.25 9.46
CA THR A 368 7.13 -17.27 9.57
C THR A 368 5.84 -16.80 8.90
N PHE A 369 5.54 -15.51 9.03
CA PHE A 369 4.34 -14.88 8.50
C PHE A 369 4.71 -13.69 7.60
N PRO A 370 5.25 -13.93 6.41
CA PRO A 370 5.54 -12.87 5.46
C PRO A 370 4.23 -12.23 4.97
N TYR A 371 4.32 -10.94 4.66
CA TYR A 371 3.25 -10.15 4.09
C TYR A 371 3.83 -9.24 3.02
N ILE A 372 2.95 -8.71 2.17
CA ILE A 372 3.33 -7.73 1.16
C ILE A 372 2.64 -6.41 1.49
N ASP A 373 3.41 -5.33 1.34
CA ASP A 373 2.89 -3.98 1.41
C ASP A 373 2.15 -3.68 0.10
N ILE A 374 0.81 -3.62 0.18
CA ILE A 374 -0.06 -3.30 -0.95
C ILE A 374 -0.36 -1.79 -1.08
N ALA A 375 0.22 -0.96 -0.20
CA ALA A 375 -0.10 0.46 -0.15
C ALA A 375 0.41 1.23 -1.38
N HIS A 376 1.56 0.81 -1.93
CA HIS A 376 2.11 1.36 -3.18
C HIS A 376 1.22 1.03 -4.37
N GLN A 377 0.69 -0.20 -4.43
CA GLN A 377 -0.20 -0.64 -5.50
C GLN A 377 -1.54 0.10 -5.44
N LEU A 378 -2.05 0.38 -4.23
CA LEU A 378 -3.24 1.21 -4.03
C LEU A 378 -3.02 2.64 -4.57
N ASN A 379 -1.78 3.13 -4.53
CA ASN A 379 -1.40 4.47 -4.97
C ASN A 379 -1.20 4.60 -6.49
N LEU A 380 -1.24 3.50 -7.26
CA LEU A 380 -1.04 3.55 -8.72
C LEU A 380 -2.12 4.31 -9.49
N ALA A 381 -3.36 4.35 -8.97
CA ALA A 381 -4.42 5.06 -9.65
C ALA A 381 -4.27 6.58 -9.42
N PRO A 382 -4.30 7.41 -10.48
CA PRO A 382 -3.90 8.82 -10.42
C PRO A 382 -4.68 9.63 -9.40
N ASN A 383 -5.98 9.35 -9.26
CA ASN A 383 -6.91 10.08 -8.41
C ASN A 383 -7.40 9.25 -7.20
N MET A 384 -6.63 8.26 -6.72
CA MET A 384 -7.09 7.37 -5.64
C MET A 384 -7.46 8.13 -4.36
N LEU A 385 -6.66 9.13 -3.96
CA LEU A 385 -6.96 9.95 -2.79
C LEU A 385 -8.30 10.66 -2.95
N GLU A 386 -8.54 11.29 -4.09
CA GLU A 386 -9.75 12.06 -4.36
C GLU A 386 -10.97 11.16 -4.44
N VAL A 387 -10.85 9.98 -5.05
CA VAL A 387 -11.90 8.96 -5.05
C VAL A 387 -12.23 8.51 -3.63
N ILE A 388 -11.22 8.19 -2.81
CA ILE A 388 -11.42 7.87 -1.38
C ILE A 388 -12.15 9.00 -0.67
N PHE A 389 -11.71 10.24 -0.88
CA PHE A 389 -12.30 11.43 -0.27
C PHE A 389 -13.77 11.61 -0.66
N LEU A 390 -14.08 11.60 -1.95
CA LEU A 390 -15.44 11.75 -2.47
C LEU A 390 -16.37 10.64 -1.94
N LEU A 391 -15.89 9.40 -1.90
CA LEU A 391 -16.67 8.29 -1.36
C LEU A 391 -16.84 8.39 0.17
N ALA A 392 -15.83 8.86 0.91
CA ALA A 392 -15.92 9.09 2.35
C ALA A 392 -16.84 10.25 2.74
N LEU A 393 -17.05 11.23 1.86
CA LEU A 393 -18.02 12.30 2.09
C LEU A 393 -19.45 11.74 2.21
N LEU A 394 -19.80 10.65 1.50
CA LEU A 394 -21.14 10.06 1.52
C LEU A 394 -21.63 9.66 2.92
N PRO A 395 -20.86 8.95 3.77
CA PRO A 395 -21.21 8.75 5.16
C PRO A 395 -20.98 9.98 6.04
N GLN A 396 -19.94 10.80 5.78
CA GLN A 396 -19.59 11.96 6.61
C GLN A 396 -20.66 13.07 6.60
N VAL A 397 -21.36 13.27 5.48
CA VAL A 397 -22.49 14.22 5.42
C VAL A 397 -23.73 13.71 6.17
N ARG A 398 -23.89 12.38 6.28
CA ARG A 398 -25.08 11.75 6.88
C ARG A 398 -24.92 11.48 8.38
N ILE A 399 -23.69 11.20 8.81
CA ILE A 399 -23.37 10.78 10.18
C ILE A 399 -22.21 11.65 10.67
N PRO A 400 -22.26 12.17 11.91
CA PRO A 400 -21.27 13.10 12.44
C PRO A 400 -19.95 12.41 12.79
N ILE A 401 -19.25 11.86 11.79
CA ILE A 401 -18.00 11.12 11.94
C ILE A 401 -16.77 11.93 11.50
N VAL A 402 -16.97 13.03 10.77
CA VAL A 402 -15.89 13.80 10.12
C VAL A 402 -14.85 14.34 11.10
N LEU A 403 -15.26 14.68 12.33
CA LEU A 403 -14.33 15.18 13.36
C LEU A 403 -13.22 14.18 13.71
N VAL A 404 -13.48 12.87 13.58
CA VAL A 404 -12.44 11.84 13.75
C VAL A 404 -11.36 12.00 12.69
N SER A 405 -11.75 12.11 11.42
CA SER A 405 -10.82 12.25 10.30
C SER A 405 -10.06 13.58 10.35
N VAL A 406 -10.76 14.68 10.64
CA VAL A 406 -10.15 16.02 10.73
C VAL A 406 -9.10 16.07 11.83
N SER A 407 -9.43 15.61 13.05
CA SER A 407 -8.47 15.69 14.16
C SER A 407 -7.32 14.69 13.98
N ALA A 408 -7.57 13.51 13.43
CA ALA A 408 -6.50 12.57 13.11
C ALA A 408 -5.54 13.12 12.05
N LEU A 409 -6.06 13.69 10.96
CA LEU A 409 -5.25 14.32 9.92
C LEU A 409 -4.44 15.50 10.47
N PHE A 410 -5.06 16.37 11.28
CA PHE A 410 -4.35 17.50 11.86
C PHE A 410 -3.23 17.05 12.80
N THR A 411 -3.49 16.03 13.63
CA THR A 411 -2.47 15.50 14.55
C THR A 411 -1.32 14.82 13.80
N THR A 412 -1.61 14.00 12.78
CA THR A 412 -0.54 13.40 11.97
C THR A 412 0.26 14.47 11.24
N TYR A 413 -0.39 15.48 10.66
CA TYR A 413 0.28 16.58 9.98
C TYR A 413 1.16 17.41 10.92
N ALA A 414 0.66 17.77 12.11
CA ALA A 414 1.40 18.55 13.09
C ALA A 414 2.67 17.83 13.59
N LEU A 415 2.61 16.51 13.72
CA LEU A 415 3.74 15.69 14.15
C LEU A 415 4.69 15.36 12.98
N ALA A 416 4.14 15.14 11.78
CA ALA A 416 4.95 14.92 10.57
C ALA A 416 5.73 16.18 10.17
N GLY A 417 5.14 17.39 10.36
CA GLY A 417 5.82 18.66 10.12
C GLY A 417 7.04 18.91 11.01
N SER A 418 7.18 18.20 12.14
CA SER A 418 8.39 18.23 12.98
C SER A 418 9.50 17.25 12.56
N HIS A 419 9.21 16.34 11.62
CA HIS A 419 10.16 15.36 11.09
C HIS A 419 10.18 15.43 9.56
N THR A 420 11.09 16.25 9.01
CA THR A 420 11.52 16.32 7.61
C THR A 420 11.10 15.12 6.73
N LEU A 421 10.19 15.35 5.76
CA LEU A 421 10.01 14.66 4.46
C LEU A 421 9.94 13.10 4.39
N LEU A 422 9.90 12.37 5.50
CA LEU A 422 10.21 10.91 5.48
C LEU A 422 9.10 9.96 5.91
N LEU A 423 7.93 10.44 6.35
CA LEU A 423 6.73 9.61 6.55
C LEU A 423 5.76 9.86 5.39
N PRO A 424 5.06 8.83 4.86
CA PRO A 424 3.95 9.07 3.96
C PRO A 424 2.96 10.00 4.65
N GLY A 425 2.76 11.20 4.07
CA GLY A 425 1.89 12.20 4.66
C GLY A 425 0.46 11.66 4.84
N PRO A 426 -0.38 12.32 5.65
CA PRO A 426 -1.78 11.89 5.83
C PRO A 426 -2.59 11.84 4.53
N PHE A 427 -2.07 12.43 3.45
CA PHE A 427 -2.62 12.42 2.10
C PHE A 427 -2.06 11.28 1.21
N TRP A 428 -1.28 10.35 1.74
CA TRP A 428 -0.99 9.13 1.01
C TRP A 428 -2.24 8.22 1.02
N PRO A 429 -2.69 7.65 -0.12
CA PRO A 429 -4.00 6.99 -0.22
C PRO A 429 -4.25 5.91 0.83
N ALA A 430 -3.25 5.07 1.16
CA ALA A 430 -3.41 4.02 2.16
C ALA A 430 -3.63 4.57 3.58
N VAL A 431 -2.91 5.63 3.96
CA VAL A 431 -3.08 6.31 5.25
C VAL A 431 -4.43 7.00 5.28
N PHE A 432 -4.74 7.76 4.23
CA PHE A 432 -5.99 8.49 4.12
C PHE A 432 -7.20 7.55 4.20
N LEU A 433 -7.16 6.42 3.48
CA LEU A 433 -8.16 5.35 3.54
C LEU A 433 -8.40 4.85 4.97
N ALA A 434 -7.34 4.60 5.73
CA ALA A 434 -7.43 4.19 7.13
C ALA A 434 -8.15 5.25 7.97
N LEU A 435 -7.79 6.52 7.81
CA LEU A 435 -8.32 7.64 8.60
C LEU A 435 -9.78 7.99 8.27
N VAL A 436 -10.21 7.82 7.01
CA VAL A 436 -11.54 8.28 6.56
C VAL A 436 -12.58 7.19 6.39
N LEU A 437 -12.17 5.92 6.18
CA LEU A 437 -13.10 4.82 5.90
C LEU A 437 -12.93 3.59 6.80
N LEU A 438 -11.78 3.37 7.43
CA LEU A 438 -11.61 2.27 8.40
C LEU A 438 -11.86 2.73 9.84
N ALA A 439 -11.21 3.80 10.28
CA ALA A 439 -11.30 4.30 11.65
C ALA A 439 -12.67 4.89 12.02
N THR A 440 -13.44 5.31 11.02
CA THR A 440 -14.67 6.11 11.18
C THR A 440 -15.96 5.28 11.23
N ASP A 441 -15.89 3.97 11.49
CA ASP A 441 -17.07 3.13 11.65
C ASP A 441 -17.97 3.70 12.78
N PRO A 442 -19.20 4.16 12.48
CA PRO A 442 -20.11 4.76 13.45
C PRO A 442 -20.41 3.88 14.67
N ALA A 443 -20.26 2.56 14.54
CA ALA A 443 -20.48 1.62 15.63
C ALA A 443 -19.39 1.70 16.70
N THR A 444 -18.15 2.05 16.33
CA THR A 444 -16.95 1.87 17.15
C THR A 444 -16.21 3.17 17.48
N ILE A 445 -16.82 4.31 17.19
CA ILE A 445 -16.33 5.64 17.55
C ILE A 445 -17.16 6.30 18.67
N PRO A 446 -16.62 7.32 19.34
CA PRO A 446 -17.32 8.08 20.38
C PRO A 446 -18.62 8.76 19.88
N LYS A 447 -19.53 9.01 20.82
CA LYS A 447 -20.85 9.60 20.54
C LYS A 447 -20.86 11.12 20.72
N THR A 448 -20.01 11.65 21.59
CA THR A 448 -19.82 13.09 21.82
C THR A 448 -18.91 13.71 20.75
N GLY A 449 -19.08 15.00 20.48
CA GLY A 449 -18.23 15.75 19.57
C GLY A 449 -16.77 15.82 20.05
N GLY A 450 -16.58 16.17 21.32
CA GLY A 450 -15.27 16.20 21.97
C GLY A 450 -14.62 14.81 22.01
N GLY A 451 -15.40 13.76 22.24
CA GLY A 451 -14.90 12.40 22.22
C GLY A 451 -14.33 12.02 20.84
N ARG A 452 -14.99 12.41 19.75
CA ARG A 452 -14.49 12.17 18.38
C ARG A 452 -13.19 12.91 18.09
N VAL A 453 -13.05 14.15 18.57
CA VAL A 453 -11.81 14.90 18.46
C VAL A 453 -10.67 14.16 19.17
N LEU A 454 -10.88 13.77 20.44
CA LEU A 454 -9.88 13.04 21.23
C LEU A 454 -9.51 11.69 20.61
N PHE A 455 -10.50 10.98 20.06
CA PHE A 455 -10.28 9.74 19.34
C PHE A 455 -9.36 9.96 18.13
N GLY A 456 -9.64 10.96 17.29
CA GLY A 456 -8.79 11.24 16.14
C GLY A 456 -7.40 11.73 16.55
N VAL A 457 -7.26 12.54 17.62
CA VAL A 457 -5.96 12.94 18.16
C VAL A 457 -5.14 11.71 18.60
N LEU A 458 -5.73 10.80 19.37
CA LEU A 458 -5.04 9.57 19.78
C LEU A 458 -4.68 8.73 18.55
N LEU A 459 -5.61 8.59 17.60
CA LEU A 459 -5.38 7.84 16.36
C LEU A 459 -4.17 8.40 15.60
N GLY A 460 -4.07 9.73 15.44
CA GLY A 460 -2.94 10.37 14.78
C GLY A 460 -1.62 10.19 15.54
N LEU A 461 -1.63 10.39 16.86
CA LEU A 461 -0.46 10.18 17.73
C LEU A 461 0.08 8.75 17.62
N VAL A 462 -0.80 7.76 17.78
CA VAL A 462 -0.41 6.34 17.75
C VAL A 462 0.04 5.94 16.35
N THR A 463 -0.61 6.42 15.30
CA THR A 463 -0.20 6.15 13.91
C THR A 463 1.22 6.65 13.66
N VAL A 464 1.54 7.90 14.03
CA VAL A 464 2.90 8.46 13.85
C VAL A 464 3.91 7.72 14.72
N ALA A 465 3.58 7.45 15.99
CA ALA A 465 4.50 6.77 16.91
C ALA A 465 4.84 5.35 16.43
N VAL A 466 3.83 4.56 16.01
CA VAL A 466 4.04 3.20 15.51
C VAL A 466 4.81 3.23 14.20
N SER A 467 4.41 4.06 13.23
CA SER A 467 5.07 4.16 11.92
C SER A 467 6.55 4.56 12.07
N SER A 468 6.81 5.60 12.87
CA SER A 468 8.19 6.04 13.18
C SER A 468 9.02 4.94 13.84
N THR A 469 8.41 4.15 14.73
CA THR A 469 9.09 3.03 15.40
C THR A 469 9.39 1.90 14.43
N LEU A 470 8.45 1.53 13.56
CA LEU A 470 8.65 0.48 12.55
C LEU A 470 9.80 0.84 11.60
N GLU A 471 9.77 2.06 11.05
CA GLU A 471 10.82 2.54 10.15
C GLU A 471 12.17 2.68 10.83
N TYR A 472 12.21 3.14 12.10
CA TYR A 472 13.45 3.21 12.86
C TYR A 472 14.11 1.83 12.99
N ASN A 473 13.31 0.76 13.03
CA ASN A 473 13.77 -0.63 13.06
C ASN A 473 13.95 -1.26 11.66
N GLY A 474 13.83 -0.49 10.59
CA GLY A 474 13.98 -0.96 9.21
C GLY A 474 12.85 -1.89 8.75
N MET A 475 11.65 -1.73 9.30
CA MET A 475 10.43 -2.41 8.86
C MET A 475 9.54 -1.45 8.07
N SER A 476 8.71 -1.99 7.16
CA SER A 476 7.65 -1.19 6.51
C SER A 476 6.67 -0.66 7.56
N ASP A 477 6.24 0.59 7.37
CA ASP A 477 5.25 1.27 8.21
C ASP A 477 3.80 0.83 7.92
N PHE A 478 3.61 -0.10 6.99
CA PHE A 478 2.33 -0.53 6.46
C PHE A 478 1.26 -0.75 7.52
N TYR A 479 1.58 -1.55 8.55
CA TYR A 479 0.65 -1.86 9.63
C TYR A 479 0.47 -0.72 10.64
N GLY A 480 1.36 0.27 10.67
CA GLY A 480 1.26 1.43 11.57
C GLY A 480 -0.07 2.18 11.43
N LYS A 481 -0.61 2.21 10.21
CA LYS A 481 -1.89 2.83 9.82
C LYS A 481 -3.10 2.11 10.42
N VAL A 482 -2.99 0.80 10.67
CA VAL A 482 -4.10 -0.06 11.10
C VAL A 482 -4.02 -0.41 12.60
N LEU A 483 -2.81 -0.63 13.12
CA LEU A 483 -2.57 -0.98 14.53
C LEU A 483 -3.08 0.09 15.50
N ALA A 484 -3.12 1.35 15.08
CA ALA A 484 -3.63 2.45 15.88
C ALA A 484 -5.15 2.38 16.14
N ILE A 485 -5.91 1.74 15.26
CA ILE A 485 -7.38 1.79 15.30
C ILE A 485 -7.96 1.00 16.49
N PRO A 486 -7.57 -0.27 16.74
CA PRO A 486 -8.04 -0.98 17.93
C PRO A 486 -7.63 -0.28 19.23
N VAL A 487 -6.44 0.32 19.28
CA VAL A 487 -5.99 1.11 20.43
C VAL A 487 -6.96 2.27 20.67
N ALA A 488 -7.30 3.04 19.64
CA ALA A 488 -8.27 4.13 19.76
C ALA A 488 -9.68 3.64 20.14
N ASN A 489 -10.16 2.52 19.57
CA ASN A 489 -11.46 1.93 19.89
C ASN A 489 -11.59 1.56 21.38
N TYR A 490 -10.51 1.08 22.00
CA TYR A 490 -10.51 0.74 23.43
C TYR A 490 -10.85 1.94 24.33
N PHE A 491 -10.40 3.13 23.96
CA PHE A 491 -10.59 4.35 24.76
C PHE A 491 -11.92 5.07 24.50
N VAL A 492 -12.78 4.59 23.60
CA VAL A 492 -14.04 5.25 23.22
C VAL A 492 -14.89 5.69 24.42
N THR A 493 -15.12 4.80 25.39
CA THR A 493 -15.95 5.17 26.56
C THR A 493 -15.26 6.15 27.51
N HIS A 494 -13.92 6.16 27.54
CA HIS A 494 -13.17 7.13 28.32
C HIS A 494 -13.25 8.52 27.68
N PHE A 495 -13.15 8.59 26.35
CA PHE A 495 -13.30 9.83 25.60
C PHE A 495 -14.69 10.44 25.75
N ASP A 496 -15.76 9.65 25.66
CA ASP A 496 -17.12 10.18 25.87
C ASP A 496 -17.33 10.70 27.29
N ARG A 497 -16.81 10.00 28.31
CA ARG A 497 -16.87 10.45 29.71
C ARG A 497 -16.09 11.74 29.92
N PHE A 498 -14.87 11.79 29.41
CA PHE A 498 -14.02 12.97 29.52
C PHE A 498 -14.63 14.16 28.77
N ALA A 499 -15.08 13.97 27.53
CA ALA A 499 -15.75 15.04 26.77
C ALA A 499 -17.00 15.58 27.48
N SER A 500 -17.75 14.71 28.16
CA SER A 500 -18.91 15.14 28.95
C SER A 500 -18.57 16.02 30.16
N SER A 501 -17.32 16.00 30.66
CA SER A 501 -16.90 16.86 31.79
C SER A 501 -16.47 18.27 31.39
N TYR A 502 -16.20 18.55 30.11
CA TYR A 502 -15.83 19.89 29.61
C TYR A 502 -17.04 20.79 29.30
N GLY A 503 -18.25 20.30 29.60
CA GLY A 503 -19.49 21.07 29.61
C GLY A 503 -20.10 21.32 28.22
N GLU A 504 -21.37 21.72 28.22
CA GLU A 504 -22.19 21.94 27.02
C GLU A 504 -21.61 22.96 26.04
N ARG A 505 -20.68 23.82 26.49
CA ARG A 505 -20.07 24.86 25.64
C ARG A 505 -19.20 24.28 24.52
N ALA A 506 -18.40 23.25 24.79
CA ALA A 506 -17.60 22.61 23.75
C ALA A 506 -18.49 21.79 22.79
N GLU A 507 -19.46 21.05 23.34
CA GLU A 507 -20.41 20.26 22.55
C GLU A 507 -21.34 21.11 21.68
N ARG A 508 -21.62 22.37 22.02
CA ARG A 508 -22.34 23.30 21.12
C ARG A 508 -21.65 23.48 19.76
N TRP A 509 -20.32 23.44 19.73
CA TRP A 509 -19.53 23.62 18.52
C TRP A 509 -19.09 22.30 17.88
N LEU A 510 -18.84 21.27 18.69
CA LEU A 510 -18.37 19.96 18.21
C LEU A 510 -19.50 18.94 18.01
N GLY A 511 -20.70 19.25 18.48
CA GLY A 511 -21.85 18.35 18.43
C GLY A 511 -22.34 18.07 17.02
N ALA A 512 -23.16 17.03 16.90
CA ALA A 512 -23.70 16.55 15.62
C ALA A 512 -24.48 17.61 14.82
N GLN A 513 -25.07 18.60 15.50
CA GLN A 513 -25.82 19.69 14.86
C GLN A 513 -24.94 20.57 13.97
N GLN A 514 -23.64 20.66 14.28
CA GLN A 514 -22.68 21.45 13.52
C GLN A 514 -21.96 20.66 12.43
N ASN A 515 -22.32 19.38 12.22
CA ASN A 515 -21.60 18.48 11.30
C ASN A 515 -21.48 19.06 9.89
N ARG A 516 -22.49 19.78 9.39
CA ARG A 516 -22.42 20.43 8.07
C ARG A 516 -21.26 21.42 7.95
N TYR A 517 -20.96 22.16 9.02
CA TYR A 517 -19.86 23.11 9.06
C TYR A 517 -18.52 22.39 9.21
N HIS A 518 -18.47 21.32 10.01
CA HIS A 518 -17.27 20.47 10.10
C HIS A 518 -16.94 19.84 8.75
N VAL A 519 -17.94 19.32 8.02
CA VAL A 519 -17.76 18.78 6.68
C VAL A 519 -17.37 19.87 5.69
N ALA A 520 -17.97 21.05 5.74
CA ALA A 520 -17.60 22.16 4.85
C ALA A 520 -16.14 22.59 5.07
N LEU A 521 -15.71 22.72 6.32
CA LEU A 521 -14.32 23.02 6.67
C LEU A 521 -13.38 21.89 6.22
N TRP A 522 -13.78 20.64 6.44
CA TRP A 522 -13.02 19.47 5.98
C TRP A 522 -12.84 19.45 4.46
N VAL A 523 -13.90 19.73 3.70
CA VAL A 523 -13.84 19.84 2.24
C VAL A 523 -12.89 20.94 1.82
N LEU A 524 -13.00 22.13 2.44
CA LEU A 524 -12.08 23.23 2.16
C LEU A 524 -10.62 22.83 2.41
N LEU A 525 -10.33 22.20 3.54
CA LEU A 525 -8.97 21.76 3.89
C LEU A 525 -8.40 20.76 2.89
N VAL A 526 -9.19 19.73 2.52
CA VAL A 526 -8.73 18.72 1.56
C VAL A 526 -8.56 19.33 0.18
N VAL A 527 -9.51 20.16 -0.30
CA VAL A 527 -9.42 20.83 -1.61
C VAL A 527 -8.22 21.76 -1.67
N VAL A 528 -7.95 22.55 -0.63
CA VAL A 528 -6.76 23.41 -0.59
C VAL A 528 -5.49 22.58 -0.69
N GLN A 529 -5.40 21.46 0.05
CA GLN A 529 -4.23 20.60 -0.03
C GLN A 529 -4.06 19.98 -1.42
N THR A 530 -5.11 19.38 -1.99
CA THR A 530 -5.01 18.67 -3.27
C THR A 530 -4.83 19.62 -4.45
N HIS A 531 -5.32 20.86 -4.35
CA HIS A 531 -5.16 21.86 -5.39
C HIS A 531 -3.71 22.35 -5.55
N THR A 532 -2.87 22.23 -4.52
CA THR A 532 -1.44 22.60 -4.64
C THR A 532 -0.63 21.62 -5.49
N GLY A 533 -1.15 20.43 -5.81
CA GLY A 533 -0.41 19.39 -6.55
C GLY A 533 0.72 18.71 -5.75
N VAL A 534 1.23 19.36 -4.70
CA VAL A 534 2.36 18.88 -3.88
C VAL A 534 2.14 17.47 -3.32
N SER A 535 0.92 17.14 -2.89
CA SER A 535 0.61 15.80 -2.37
C SER A 535 0.69 14.71 -3.44
N LYS A 536 0.35 15.05 -4.69
CA LYS A 536 0.36 14.12 -5.82
C LYS A 536 1.76 13.96 -6.40
N GLN A 537 2.45 15.08 -6.63
CA GLN A 537 3.86 15.08 -7.04
C GLN A 537 4.74 14.29 -6.05
N GLY A 538 4.59 14.54 -4.74
CA GLY A 538 5.31 13.79 -3.71
C GLY A 538 4.86 12.34 -3.53
N GLY A 539 3.72 11.95 -4.12
CA GLY A 539 3.18 10.60 -4.10
C GLY A 539 3.36 9.84 -5.41
N PHE A 540 4.02 10.42 -6.42
CA PHE A 540 4.23 9.75 -7.70
C PHE A 540 5.38 8.75 -7.62
N GLU A 541 5.08 7.47 -7.80
CA GLU A 541 6.02 6.38 -7.57
C GLU A 541 6.48 5.76 -8.90
N ALA A 542 7.34 6.49 -9.63
CA ALA A 542 7.79 6.13 -10.98
C ALA A 542 8.28 4.67 -11.12
N VAL A 543 9.02 4.18 -10.12
CA VAL A 543 9.54 2.79 -10.10
C VAL A 543 8.39 1.77 -10.08
N TRP A 544 7.36 2.00 -9.28
CA TRP A 544 6.21 1.09 -9.18
C TRP A 544 5.36 1.11 -10.45
N HIS A 545 5.19 2.28 -11.06
CA HIS A 545 4.48 2.39 -12.33
C HIS A 545 5.14 1.58 -13.44
N ARG A 546 6.47 1.65 -13.53
CA ARG A 546 7.26 0.85 -14.48
C ARG A 546 7.20 -0.64 -14.18
N GLN A 547 7.43 -1.03 -12.92
CA GLN A 547 7.47 -2.44 -12.52
C GLN A 547 6.14 -3.16 -12.71
N LEU A 548 5.03 -2.44 -12.59
CA LEU A 548 3.68 -2.99 -12.63
C LEU A 548 2.94 -2.64 -13.92
N ASP A 549 3.65 -2.09 -14.91
CA ASP A 549 3.12 -1.72 -16.23
C ASP A 549 1.77 -0.99 -16.13
N THR A 550 1.76 0.09 -15.35
CA THR A 550 0.50 0.79 -15.03
C THR A 550 -0.15 1.32 -16.31
N PRO A 551 -1.44 1.01 -16.56
CA PRO A 551 -2.15 1.49 -17.73
C PRO A 551 -2.06 3.01 -17.90
N HIS A 552 -1.82 3.43 -19.14
CA HIS A 552 -1.74 4.84 -19.58
C HIS A 552 -0.56 5.65 -19.03
N VAL A 553 0.35 5.04 -18.26
CA VAL A 553 1.59 5.69 -17.87
C VAL A 553 2.56 5.64 -19.04
N VAL A 554 3.04 6.81 -19.45
CA VAL A 554 4.11 6.96 -20.43
C VAL A 554 5.44 6.83 -19.70
N VAL A 555 6.24 5.86 -20.14
CA VAL A 555 7.62 5.67 -19.70
C VAL A 555 8.53 6.07 -20.87
N ARG A 556 9.35 7.10 -20.69
CA ARG A 556 10.39 7.50 -21.65
C ARG A 556 11.75 7.29 -21.02
N ASP A 557 12.72 6.84 -21.81
CA ASP A 557 14.11 6.67 -21.37
C ASP A 557 14.25 5.90 -20.04
N SER A 558 13.41 4.86 -19.86
CA SER A 558 13.35 4.03 -18.65
C SER A 558 12.81 4.69 -17.38
N ALA A 559 12.26 5.90 -17.45
CA ALA A 559 11.64 6.62 -16.34
C ALA A 559 10.20 7.06 -16.66
N ALA A 560 9.34 7.04 -15.64
CA ALA A 560 8.06 7.74 -15.68
C ALA A 560 8.25 9.08 -14.97
N THR A 561 7.87 10.19 -15.60
CA THR A 561 7.99 11.54 -15.03
C THR A 561 6.61 12.18 -14.91
N CYS A 562 6.50 13.20 -14.04
CA CYS A 562 5.26 13.97 -13.91
C CYS A 562 4.92 14.76 -15.18
N ASP A 563 5.92 15.22 -15.92
CA ASP A 563 5.73 16.02 -17.14
C ASP A 563 5.09 15.19 -18.26
N ASP A 564 5.47 13.92 -18.37
CA ASP A 564 4.86 12.98 -19.32
C ASP A 564 3.53 12.40 -18.83
N ASN A 565 3.26 12.47 -17.52
CA ASN A 565 2.10 11.88 -16.86
C ASN A 565 1.33 12.88 -15.98
N PRO A 566 0.84 14.00 -16.55
CA PRO A 566 0.29 15.11 -15.76
C PRO A 566 -0.92 14.70 -14.91
N VAL A 567 -1.75 13.74 -15.34
CA VAL A 567 -2.94 13.29 -14.58
C VAL A 567 -2.59 12.74 -13.19
N TRP A 568 -1.38 12.19 -13.02
CA TRP A 568 -0.90 11.67 -11.74
C TRP A 568 -0.34 12.76 -10.81
N CYS A 569 0.09 13.89 -11.35
CA CYS A 569 0.83 14.91 -10.59
C CYS A 569 0.08 16.24 -10.45
N GLU A 570 -0.84 16.53 -11.36
CA GLU A 570 -1.67 17.74 -11.35
C GLU A 570 -2.93 17.55 -10.48
N PRO A 571 -3.56 18.66 -10.04
CA PRO A 571 -4.84 18.60 -9.36
C PRO A 571 -5.90 17.81 -10.13
N PHE A 572 -6.81 17.15 -9.39
CA PHE A 572 -7.86 16.32 -9.97
C PHE A 572 -8.59 16.99 -11.15
N SER A 573 -8.60 16.29 -12.29
CA SER A 573 -9.33 16.67 -13.49
C SER A 573 -10.10 15.49 -14.02
N LEU A 574 -11.44 15.54 -13.95
CA LEU A 574 -12.30 14.51 -14.53
C LEU A 574 -12.10 14.40 -16.04
N VAL A 575 -11.85 15.52 -16.72
CA VAL A 575 -11.58 15.53 -18.16
C VAL A 575 -10.24 14.86 -18.45
N GLY A 576 -9.21 15.14 -17.65
CA GLY A 576 -7.90 14.48 -17.76
C GLY A 576 -8.02 12.97 -17.55
N GLU A 577 -8.71 12.55 -16.50
CA GLU A 577 -9.00 11.13 -16.22
C GLU A 577 -9.71 10.44 -17.39
N LEU A 578 -10.81 11.03 -17.88
CA LEU A 578 -11.57 10.46 -19.00
C LEU A 578 -10.75 10.42 -20.29
N SER A 579 -9.88 11.41 -20.52
CA SER A 579 -9.05 11.47 -21.71
C SER A 579 -8.11 10.27 -21.84
N LEU A 580 -7.60 9.72 -20.72
CA LEU A 580 -6.76 8.52 -20.72
C LEU A 580 -7.48 7.32 -21.35
N TRP A 581 -8.79 7.19 -21.12
CA TRP A 581 -9.59 6.04 -21.53
C TRP A 581 -10.34 6.24 -22.85
N VAL A 582 -10.44 7.48 -23.32
CA VAL A 582 -11.11 7.83 -24.59
C VAL A 582 -10.11 7.94 -25.74
N SER A 583 -8.86 8.28 -25.47
CA SER A 583 -7.82 8.28 -26.50
C SER A 583 -7.50 6.84 -26.91
N ASP A 584 -7.97 6.43 -28.09
CA ASP A 584 -7.73 5.11 -28.72
C ASP A 584 -6.26 4.91 -29.16
N GLU A 585 -5.37 5.84 -28.83
CA GLU A 585 -3.94 5.68 -29.05
C GLU A 585 -3.39 4.70 -28.01
N LYS A 586 -3.34 3.42 -28.41
CA LYS A 586 -2.25 2.55 -28.02
C LYS A 586 -0.94 3.29 -28.31
N ARG A 587 -0.40 4.01 -27.32
CA ARG A 587 0.99 4.49 -27.30
C ARG A 587 1.92 3.30 -27.08
N THR A 588 1.83 2.34 -28.00
CA THR A 588 2.88 1.37 -28.27
C THR A 588 3.64 1.94 -29.45
N GLU A 589 4.58 2.84 -29.18
CA GLU A 589 5.72 3.00 -30.07
C GLU A 589 6.96 2.46 -29.35
N PRO A 590 7.83 1.74 -30.08
CA PRO A 590 8.82 0.81 -29.56
C PRO A 590 9.99 1.44 -28.79
#